data_AF-S2JW84-F1
#
_entry.id   AF-S2JW84-F1
#
_cell.length_a   1.000
_cell.length_b   1.000
_cell.length_c   1.000
_cell.angle_alpha   90.00
_cell.angle_beta   90.00
_cell.angle_gamma   90.00
#
_symmetry.space_group_name_H-M   'P 1'
#
loop_
_entity.id
_entity.type
_entity.pdbx_description
1 polymer ?
#
loop_
_entity_poly.entity_id
_entity_poly.type
_entity_poly.pdbx_seq_one_letter_code
_entity_poly.pdbx_strand_id
1 'polypeptide(L)'
;MPMHLFLQGFTLECLQQPTAMALETIGYARYLGRSAVLHLRSGFYPTRLHHNRKKRGHVSAGHGRVGKHRKHPGGRGLAGGQHHHRINMDKYHPGYFGKVGMRQFHLKNNVNWRPVVNLDQIWTLAGEGVREQYKNTEKVPVIDALQKGYGKVLAKGTISQPVIVRTRFVSRLAEKKIKEAGGVVELIA
;
A
#
# COMPACT_ATOMS: atom_id res chain seq x y z
N MET A 1 69.89 26.83 -4.33
CA MET A 1 69.09 28.08 -4.27
C MET A 1 69.37 28.85 -5.56
N PRO A 2 68.38 29.32 -6.34
CA PRO A 2 66.94 29.09 -6.27
C PRO A 2 66.25 28.84 -7.66
N MET A 3 64.93 28.61 -7.60
CA MET A 3 63.87 28.91 -8.58
C MET A 3 63.62 28.05 -9.85
N HIS A 4 62.55 27.25 -9.74
CA HIS A 4 61.33 27.25 -10.58
C HIS A 4 61.29 26.71 -12.04
N LEU A 5 60.13 26.04 -12.29
CA LEU A 5 59.41 25.72 -13.55
C LEU A 5 59.65 24.30 -14.10
N PHE A 6 58.70 23.38 -13.90
CA PHE A 6 57.50 23.09 -14.71
C PHE A 6 57.80 22.12 -15.87
N LEU A 7 57.29 20.87 -15.77
CA LEU A 7 56.40 20.20 -16.72
C LEU A 7 56.54 18.66 -16.68
N GLN A 8 55.50 18.05 -16.10
CA GLN A 8 54.69 16.92 -16.60
C GLN A 8 55.39 15.68 -17.19
N GLY A 9 55.24 14.56 -16.48
CA GLY A 9 55.31 13.20 -17.02
C GLY A 9 54.87 12.16 -15.99
N PHE A 10 54.24 11.07 -16.46
CA PHE A 10 53.88 9.82 -15.73
C PHE A 10 52.71 9.92 -14.72
N THR A 11 51.77 8.99 -14.52
CA THR A 11 51.37 7.67 -15.08
C THR A 11 50.03 7.27 -14.45
N LEU A 12 49.23 6.47 -15.19
CA LEU A 12 48.35 5.35 -14.79
C LEU A 12 47.21 5.50 -13.73
N GLU A 13 46.08 4.89 -14.13
CA GLU A 13 45.02 4.24 -13.34
C GLU A 13 44.08 5.10 -12.47
N CYS A 14 42.79 5.17 -12.86
CA CYS A 14 41.69 4.86 -11.94
C CYS A 14 40.35 4.65 -12.69
N LEU A 15 39.53 3.75 -12.17
CA LEU A 15 38.22 3.34 -12.67
C LEU A 15 37.23 4.50 -12.81
N GLN A 16 36.44 4.52 -13.89
CA GLN A 16 35.23 5.34 -13.98
C GLN A 16 34.00 4.47 -14.31
N GLN A 17 33.20 4.21 -13.28
CA GLN A 17 31.80 3.79 -13.35
C GLN A 17 30.86 5.03 -13.39
N PRO A 18 29.58 4.88 -13.76
CA PRO A 18 28.75 5.92 -14.38
C PRO A 18 28.01 6.83 -13.38
N THR A 19 27.87 8.12 -13.71
CA THR A 19 27.12 9.12 -12.91
C THR A 19 25.73 9.41 -13.46
N ALA A 20 24.73 9.10 -12.63
CA ALA A 20 23.55 9.88 -12.27
C ALA A 20 22.73 10.62 -13.37
N MET A 21 21.62 10.00 -13.79
CA MET A 21 20.43 10.67 -14.34
C MET A 21 19.16 10.05 -13.74
N ALA A 22 18.95 10.29 -12.45
CA ALA A 22 17.68 10.08 -11.77
C ALA A 22 17.62 11.09 -10.64
N LEU A 23 16.53 11.88 -10.55
CA LEU A 23 15.99 12.57 -9.37
C LEU A 23 15.28 13.92 -9.65
N GLU A 24 14.69 14.15 -10.83
CA GLU A 24 13.80 15.31 -11.03
C GLU A 24 12.34 14.95 -11.38
N THR A 25 11.75 13.98 -10.67
CA THR A 25 10.29 13.70 -10.78
C THR A 25 9.59 13.43 -9.44
N ILE A 26 10.11 13.92 -8.31
CA ILE A 26 9.46 13.75 -6.99
C ILE A 26 8.72 15.03 -6.51
N GLY A 27 8.74 16.11 -7.30
CA GLY A 27 8.32 17.44 -6.82
C GLY A 27 6.85 17.87 -6.94
N TYR A 28 5.94 17.14 -7.62
CA TYR A 28 4.64 17.74 -8.02
C TYR A 28 3.38 16.89 -7.78
N ALA A 29 3.35 16.07 -6.72
CA ALA A 29 2.18 15.23 -6.39
C ALA A 29 1.65 15.45 -4.97
N ARG A 30 1.67 16.69 -4.45
CA ARG A 30 1.17 17.01 -3.10
C ARG A 30 -0.09 17.88 -3.05
N TYR A 31 -0.76 18.12 -4.18
CA TYR A 31 -2.07 18.75 -4.20
C TYR A 31 -3.05 17.88 -4.98
N LEU A 32 -4.24 17.69 -4.41
CA LEU A 32 -5.35 16.81 -4.83
C LEU A 32 -5.27 15.39 -4.26
N GLY A 33 -5.91 15.23 -3.10
CA GLY A 33 -6.21 13.96 -2.43
C GLY A 33 -7.20 13.07 -3.21
N ARG A 34 -6.82 12.66 -4.41
CA ARG A 34 -7.27 11.39 -4.98
C ARG A 34 -6.17 10.39 -4.67
N SER A 35 -6.50 9.27 -4.03
CA SER A 35 -5.68 8.07 -4.20
C SER A 35 -5.60 7.84 -5.70
N ALA A 36 -4.48 8.24 -6.29
CA ALA A 36 -4.05 7.70 -7.55
C ALA A 36 -3.82 6.22 -7.26
N VAL A 37 -4.90 5.44 -7.40
CA VAL A 37 -4.76 4.08 -7.87
C VAL A 37 -4.02 4.28 -9.17
N LEU A 38 -2.69 4.13 -9.10
CA LEU A 38 -1.90 3.77 -10.24
C LEU A 38 -2.60 2.52 -10.76
N HIS A 39 -3.53 2.72 -11.69
CA HIS A 39 -3.72 1.75 -12.75
C HIS A 39 -2.32 1.63 -13.32
N LEU A 40 -1.58 0.65 -12.82
CA LEU A 40 -0.39 0.13 -13.44
C LEU A 40 -0.87 -0.29 -14.82
N ARG A 41 -0.84 0.66 -15.77
CA ARG A 41 -0.90 0.37 -17.19
C ARG A 41 0.09 -0.75 -17.36
N SER A 42 -0.41 -1.91 -17.74
CA SER A 42 0.34 -3.12 -18.06
C SER A 42 1.70 -2.73 -18.61
N GLY A 43 2.74 -2.96 -17.81
CA GLY A 43 4.07 -2.42 -18.01
C GLY A 43 4.56 -2.69 -19.42
N PHE A 44 5.20 -1.69 -20.01
CA PHE A 44 5.91 -1.77 -21.28
C PHE A 44 7.14 -2.67 -21.08
N TYR A 45 6.94 -3.99 -20.98
CA TYR A 45 8.04 -4.93 -20.95
C TYR A 45 8.77 -4.86 -22.30
N PRO A 46 10.10 -4.71 -22.33
CA PRO A 46 10.82 -4.63 -23.59
C PRO A 46 10.65 -5.94 -24.35
N THR A 47 10.35 -5.85 -25.64
CA THR A 47 10.04 -7.00 -26.51
C THR A 47 11.13 -8.06 -26.53
N ARG A 48 12.37 -7.69 -26.19
CA ARG A 48 13.53 -8.60 -26.07
C ARG A 48 13.37 -9.69 -25.00
N LEU A 49 12.63 -9.41 -23.92
CA LEU A 49 12.45 -10.36 -22.81
C LEU A 49 11.23 -11.26 -23.00
N HIS A 50 10.41 -11.03 -24.04
CA HIS A 50 9.21 -11.82 -24.28
C HIS A 50 9.55 -13.26 -24.70
N HIS A 51 8.91 -14.25 -24.08
CA HIS A 51 9.17 -15.67 -24.36
C HIS A 51 9.01 -16.02 -25.86
N ASN A 52 8.14 -15.32 -26.60
CA ASN A 52 7.99 -15.51 -28.04
C ASN A 52 9.28 -15.29 -28.83
N ARG A 53 10.26 -14.51 -28.35
CA ARG A 53 11.54 -14.34 -29.04
C ARG A 53 12.30 -15.67 -29.16
N LYS A 54 12.30 -16.48 -28.11
CA LYS A 54 12.94 -17.81 -28.10
C LYS A 54 12.18 -18.86 -28.92
N LYS A 55 10.91 -18.61 -29.26
CA LYS A 55 10.03 -19.57 -29.96
C LYS A 55 10.07 -19.44 -31.49
N ARG A 56 10.83 -18.49 -32.06
CA ARG A 56 11.00 -18.35 -33.52
C ARG A 56 11.71 -19.59 -34.08
N GLY A 57 11.23 -20.12 -35.20
CA GLY A 57 11.70 -21.40 -35.76
C GLY A 57 10.93 -22.64 -35.28
N HIS A 58 10.16 -22.54 -34.18
CA HIS A 58 9.29 -23.63 -33.75
C HIS A 58 7.91 -23.54 -34.42
N VAL A 59 7.43 -24.67 -34.95
CA VAL A 59 6.24 -24.75 -35.83
C VAL A 59 4.93 -24.25 -35.17
N SER A 60 4.74 -24.45 -33.87
CA SER A 60 3.48 -24.13 -33.17
C SER A 60 3.60 -23.12 -32.04
N ALA A 61 4.78 -22.50 -31.86
CA ALA A 61 5.07 -21.52 -30.80
C ALA A 61 4.64 -21.97 -29.36
N GLY A 62 4.62 -23.28 -29.10
CA GLY A 62 4.25 -23.84 -27.79
C GLY A 62 2.74 -24.04 -27.56
N HIS A 63 1.90 -24.01 -28.61
CA HIS A 63 0.47 -24.30 -28.53
C HIS A 63 0.08 -25.71 -29.00
N GLY A 64 1.06 -26.60 -29.17
CA GLY A 64 0.84 -27.98 -29.62
C GLY A 64 0.45 -28.10 -31.10
N ARG A 65 0.51 -29.32 -31.65
CA ARG A 65 0.14 -29.59 -33.07
C ARG A 65 -1.33 -29.99 -33.25
N VAL A 66 -1.89 -30.74 -32.30
CA VAL A 66 -3.23 -31.33 -32.39
C VAL A 66 -4.33 -30.33 -31.99
N GLY A 67 -4.32 -29.86 -30.73
CA GLY A 67 -5.38 -28.95 -30.22
C GLY A 67 -5.36 -27.56 -30.86
N LYS A 68 -4.17 -27.04 -31.20
CA LYS A 68 -3.88 -25.72 -31.78
C LYS A 68 -4.42 -24.53 -30.98
N HIS A 69 -3.77 -23.38 -31.11
CA HIS A 69 -4.30 -22.14 -30.57
C HIS A 69 -5.47 -21.64 -31.44
N ARG A 70 -6.64 -21.42 -30.82
CA ARG A 70 -7.84 -20.87 -31.48
C ARG A 70 -8.39 -19.70 -30.67
N LYS A 71 -9.20 -18.85 -31.30
CA LYS A 71 -9.61 -17.56 -30.74
C LYS A 71 -10.35 -17.67 -29.39
N HIS A 72 -11.42 -18.47 -29.29
CA HIS A 72 -12.23 -18.59 -28.05
C HIS A 72 -12.86 -19.98 -27.90
N PRO A 73 -12.10 -21.02 -27.49
CA PRO A 73 -12.62 -22.39 -27.41
C PRO A 73 -13.62 -22.60 -26.26
N GLY A 74 -13.49 -21.87 -25.14
CA GLY A 74 -14.35 -22.02 -23.96
C GLY A 74 -15.39 -20.91 -23.76
N GLY A 75 -15.60 -20.07 -24.78
CA GLY A 75 -16.35 -18.82 -24.67
C GLY A 75 -15.47 -17.60 -24.41
N ARG A 76 -16.10 -16.43 -24.26
CA ARG A 76 -15.42 -15.16 -23.95
C ARG A 76 -15.71 -14.75 -22.51
N GLY A 77 -14.71 -14.26 -21.79
CA GLY A 77 -14.86 -13.81 -20.40
C GLY A 77 -15.26 -14.94 -19.45
N LEU A 78 -16.24 -14.69 -18.58
CA LEU A 78 -16.75 -15.63 -17.57
C LEU A 78 -17.95 -16.46 -18.07
N ALA A 79 -18.11 -16.62 -19.39
CA ALA A 79 -19.19 -17.40 -19.98
C ALA A 79 -19.15 -18.87 -19.50
N GLY A 80 -20.31 -19.50 -19.34
CA GLY A 80 -20.39 -20.91 -18.97
C GLY A 80 -20.13 -21.23 -17.50
N GLY A 81 -20.09 -20.22 -16.62
CA GLY A 81 -19.78 -20.42 -15.19
C GLY A 81 -20.74 -21.33 -14.42
N GLN A 82 -21.96 -21.60 -14.94
CA GLN A 82 -22.89 -22.59 -14.38
C GLN A 82 -22.99 -23.88 -15.22
N HIS A 83 -22.33 -23.90 -16.38
CA HIS A 83 -22.39 -25.00 -17.34
C HIS A 83 -21.00 -25.64 -17.45
N HIS A 84 -20.30 -25.45 -18.56
CA HIS A 84 -19.01 -26.10 -18.83
C HIS A 84 -17.82 -25.55 -18.02
N HIS A 85 -17.95 -24.40 -17.35
CA HIS A 85 -16.96 -23.89 -16.39
C HIS A 85 -17.43 -23.97 -14.93
N ARG A 86 -18.52 -24.70 -14.66
CA ARG A 86 -19.08 -24.87 -13.31
C ARG A 86 -18.05 -25.35 -12.30
N ILE A 87 -17.27 -26.38 -12.64
CA ILE A 87 -16.26 -26.95 -11.73
C ILE A 87 -15.25 -25.89 -11.28
N ASN A 88 -14.87 -24.98 -12.17
CA ASN A 88 -13.93 -23.91 -11.84
C ASN A 88 -14.58 -22.86 -10.90
N MET A 89 -15.83 -22.48 -11.18
CA MET A 89 -16.55 -21.49 -10.37
C MET A 89 -16.88 -22.02 -8.98
N ASP A 90 -17.38 -23.25 -8.87
CA ASP A 90 -17.76 -23.84 -7.60
C ASP A 90 -16.53 -24.09 -6.70
N LYS A 91 -15.39 -24.43 -7.30
CA LYS A 91 -14.15 -24.73 -6.57
C LYS A 91 -13.44 -23.47 -6.06
N TYR A 92 -13.30 -22.44 -6.89
CA TYR A 92 -12.46 -21.28 -6.57
C TYR A 92 -13.26 -20.02 -6.23
N HIS A 93 -14.53 -19.94 -6.62
CA HIS A 93 -15.37 -18.77 -6.45
C HIS A 93 -16.76 -19.13 -5.85
N PRO A 94 -16.79 -19.81 -4.69
CA PRO A 94 -18.06 -20.09 -4.01
C PRO A 94 -18.77 -18.78 -3.64
N GLY A 95 -20.08 -18.72 -3.87
CA GLY A 95 -20.90 -17.53 -3.60
C GLY A 95 -20.88 -16.46 -4.70
N TYR A 96 -20.23 -16.72 -5.85
CA TYR A 96 -20.28 -15.80 -7.00
C TYR A 96 -21.70 -15.64 -7.56
N PHE A 97 -22.44 -16.74 -7.66
CA PHE A 97 -23.83 -16.72 -8.11
C PHE A 97 -24.77 -16.57 -6.92
N GLY A 98 -25.65 -15.57 -6.97
CA GLY A 98 -26.67 -15.33 -5.96
C GLY A 98 -26.94 -13.84 -5.72
N LYS A 99 -27.93 -13.54 -4.89
CA LYS A 99 -28.21 -12.19 -4.38
C LYS A 99 -28.20 -12.26 -2.86
N VAL A 100 -27.46 -11.35 -2.21
CA VAL A 100 -27.32 -11.31 -0.74
C VAL A 100 -27.43 -9.86 -0.25
N GLY A 101 -28.10 -9.66 0.89
CA GLY A 101 -28.17 -8.38 1.60
C GLY A 101 -29.20 -7.39 1.04
N MET A 102 -29.26 -6.22 1.67
CA MET A 102 -30.16 -5.11 1.28
C MET A 102 -29.46 -4.16 0.29
N ARG A 103 -30.18 -3.73 -0.75
CA ARG A 103 -29.66 -2.79 -1.75
C ARG A 103 -29.71 -1.36 -1.23
N GLN A 104 -28.55 -0.71 -1.12
CA GLN A 104 -28.46 0.73 -0.85
C GLN A 104 -28.37 1.51 -2.16
N PHE A 105 -29.36 2.36 -2.44
CA PHE A 105 -29.32 3.30 -3.54
C PHE A 105 -28.45 4.51 -3.19
N HIS A 106 -27.71 5.05 -4.17
CA HIS A 106 -26.86 6.23 -4.02
C HIS A 106 -25.94 6.17 -2.78
N LEU A 107 -25.11 5.14 -2.71
CA LEU A 107 -24.13 4.97 -1.63
C LEU A 107 -23.12 6.14 -1.61
N LYS A 108 -23.12 6.91 -0.52
CA LYS A 108 -22.17 8.00 -0.27
C LYS A 108 -21.06 7.51 0.66
N ASN A 109 -19.92 7.12 0.09
CA ASN A 109 -18.79 6.55 0.85
C ASN A 109 -18.20 7.51 1.90
N ASN A 110 -18.28 8.83 1.69
CA ASN A 110 -17.73 9.83 2.60
C ASN A 110 -18.41 9.82 3.98
N VAL A 111 -19.72 9.52 4.02
CA VAL A 111 -20.48 9.43 5.29
C VAL A 111 -20.05 8.21 6.09
N ASN A 112 -19.75 7.11 5.39
CA ASN A 112 -19.29 5.86 5.98
C ASN A 112 -17.77 5.83 6.22
N TRP A 113 -17.07 6.96 6.01
CA TRP A 113 -15.63 7.02 6.19
C TRP A 113 -15.28 6.86 7.68
N ARG A 114 -14.73 5.70 8.00
CA ARG A 114 -14.30 5.37 9.37
C ARG A 114 -13.07 4.45 9.38
N PRO A 115 -11.91 4.93 8.89
CA PRO A 115 -10.65 4.20 9.03
C PRO A 115 -10.33 3.98 10.51
N VAL A 116 -9.74 2.83 10.80
CA VAL A 116 -9.59 2.31 12.15
C VAL A 116 -8.12 2.27 12.55
N VAL A 117 -7.81 2.71 13.78
CA VAL A 117 -6.50 2.53 14.42
C VAL A 117 -6.65 1.73 15.71
N ASN A 118 -5.64 0.92 16.03
CA ASN A 118 -5.58 0.15 17.26
C ASN A 118 -4.66 0.83 18.29
N LEU A 119 -4.85 0.50 19.58
CA LEU A 119 -4.00 1.00 20.66
C LEU A 119 -2.50 0.70 20.45
N ASP A 120 -2.16 -0.45 19.86
CA ASP A 120 -0.79 -0.83 19.51
C ASP A 120 -0.04 0.24 18.69
N GLN A 121 -0.76 0.93 17.80
CA GLN A 121 -0.18 1.84 16.81
C GLN A 121 -0.30 3.31 17.23
N ILE A 122 -0.86 3.60 18.41
CA ILE A 122 -1.08 4.98 18.87
C ILE A 122 0.25 5.73 19.02
N TRP A 123 1.30 5.07 19.54
CA TRP A 123 2.62 5.69 19.66
C TRP A 123 3.30 5.94 18.32
N THR A 124 3.00 5.13 17.29
CA THR A 124 3.48 5.37 15.93
C THR A 124 2.86 6.64 15.34
N LEU A 125 1.61 6.98 15.71
CA LEU A 125 0.96 8.22 15.27
C LEU A 125 1.56 9.48 15.92
N ALA A 126 2.09 9.34 17.13
CA ALA A 126 2.74 10.45 17.85
C ALA A 126 4.07 10.87 17.19
N GLY A 127 4.75 9.93 16.52
CA GLY A 127 6.08 10.14 15.95
C GLY A 127 7.19 9.54 16.81
N GLU A 128 8.36 9.38 16.22
CA GLU A 128 9.53 8.80 16.87
C GLU A 128 10.04 9.71 18.00
N GLY A 129 10.50 9.12 19.10
CA GLY A 129 11.05 9.85 20.26
C GLY A 129 10.02 10.48 21.21
N VAL A 130 8.78 10.74 20.77
CA VAL A 130 7.73 11.32 21.64
C VAL A 130 7.46 10.41 22.84
N ARG A 131 7.38 9.10 22.62
CA ARG A 131 7.16 8.14 23.72
C ARG A 131 8.23 8.22 24.81
N GLU A 132 9.46 8.61 24.49
CA GLU A 132 10.56 8.68 25.46
C GLU A 132 10.60 10.03 26.18
N GLN A 133 10.31 11.11 25.46
CA GLN A 133 10.23 12.47 26.01
C GLN A 133 9.16 12.60 27.10
N TYR A 134 8.07 11.84 26.99
CA TYR A 134 6.94 11.90 27.92
C TYR A 134 6.93 10.76 28.96
N LYS A 135 8.03 10.00 29.13
CA LYS A 135 8.12 8.93 30.14
C LYS A 135 8.03 9.44 31.59
N ASN A 136 8.69 10.56 31.89
CA ASN A 136 8.91 11.05 33.27
C ASN A 136 8.32 12.45 33.50
N THR A 137 7.52 12.95 32.56
CA THR A 137 6.99 14.32 32.60
C THR A 137 5.54 14.28 33.08
N GLU A 138 5.13 15.25 33.90
CA GLU A 138 3.72 15.37 34.35
C GLU A 138 2.74 15.69 33.20
N LYS A 139 3.26 16.19 32.07
CA LYS A 139 2.48 16.50 30.87
C LYS A 139 2.18 15.21 30.09
N VAL A 140 0.92 15.02 29.72
CA VAL A 140 0.45 13.88 28.94
C VAL A 140 0.37 14.24 27.45
N PRO A 141 0.87 13.41 26.53
CA PRO A 141 0.80 13.70 25.10
C PRO A 141 -0.64 13.59 24.58
N VAL A 142 -1.02 14.57 23.76
CA VAL A 142 -2.30 14.59 23.03
C VAL A 142 -2.06 14.02 21.64
N ILE A 143 -2.71 12.89 21.34
CA ILE A 143 -2.60 12.22 20.04
C ILE A 143 -3.94 12.37 19.31
N ASP A 144 -3.92 13.19 18.27
CA ASP A 144 -5.06 13.41 17.40
C ASP A 144 -5.10 12.37 16.27
N ALA A 145 -5.94 11.36 16.45
CA ALA A 145 -6.13 10.31 15.47
C ALA A 145 -6.85 10.84 14.21
N LEU A 146 -7.74 11.83 14.37
CA LEU A 146 -8.52 12.38 13.27
C LEU A 146 -7.64 13.18 12.30
N GLN A 147 -6.73 14.01 12.83
CA GLN A 147 -5.75 14.74 12.01
C GLN A 147 -4.84 13.79 11.22
N LYS A 148 -4.54 12.61 11.77
CA LYS A 148 -3.77 11.57 11.09
C LYS A 148 -4.61 10.71 10.14
N GLY A 149 -5.90 11.02 9.97
CA GLY A 149 -6.79 10.36 9.03
C GLY A 149 -7.47 9.11 9.57
N TYR A 150 -7.58 8.94 10.89
CA TYR A 150 -8.28 7.82 11.53
C TYR A 150 -9.56 8.27 12.22
N GLY A 151 -10.68 7.61 11.89
CA GLY A 151 -11.99 7.94 12.42
C GLY A 151 -12.41 7.15 13.65
N LYS A 152 -11.81 5.97 13.91
CA LYS A 152 -12.17 5.12 15.05
C LYS A 152 -10.97 4.46 15.72
N VAL A 153 -10.98 4.43 17.05
CA VAL A 153 -9.98 3.72 17.86
C VAL A 153 -10.54 2.39 18.41
N LEU A 154 -9.76 1.32 18.28
CA LEU A 154 -10.06 -0.03 18.79
C LEU A 154 -9.02 -0.51 19.80
N ALA A 155 -9.40 -1.54 20.58
CA ALA A 155 -8.74 -1.96 21.81
C ALA A 155 -7.64 -3.03 21.64
N LYS A 156 -7.20 -3.32 20.41
CA LYS A 156 -6.12 -4.28 20.19
C LYS A 156 -4.81 -3.66 20.69
N GLY A 157 -4.13 -4.39 21.58
CA GLY A 157 -2.91 -3.92 22.22
C GLY A 157 -3.04 -3.54 23.68
N THR A 158 -1.91 -3.09 24.22
CA THR A 158 -1.76 -2.57 25.59
C THR A 158 -1.10 -1.21 25.57
N ILE A 159 -1.57 -0.32 26.43
CA ILE A 159 -0.97 1.00 26.64
C ILE A 159 -0.46 1.04 28.07
N SER A 160 0.83 1.32 28.24
CA SER A 160 1.49 1.36 29.55
C SER A 160 1.67 2.78 30.09
N GLN A 161 1.61 3.79 29.23
CA GLN A 161 1.77 5.21 29.59
C GLN A 161 0.46 5.96 29.34
N PRO A 162 0.10 6.95 30.17
CA PRO A 162 -1.11 7.73 29.97
C PRO A 162 -1.04 8.51 28.65
N VAL A 163 -2.17 8.57 27.93
CA VAL A 163 -2.31 9.28 26.65
C VAL A 163 -3.68 9.92 26.58
N ILE A 164 -3.75 11.14 26.03
CA ILE A 164 -5.01 11.76 25.65
C ILE A 164 -5.27 11.47 24.18
N VAL A 165 -6.32 10.72 23.86
CA VAL A 165 -6.64 10.31 22.48
C VAL A 165 -7.84 11.09 21.98
N ARG A 166 -7.62 11.83 20.89
CA ARG A 166 -8.60 12.67 20.21
C ARG A 166 -9.14 11.96 18.97
N THR A 167 -10.44 11.63 18.94
CA THR A 167 -11.05 10.86 17.85
C THR A 167 -12.57 11.00 17.78
N ARG A 168 -13.19 10.56 16.67
CA ARG A 168 -14.66 10.63 16.49
C ARG A 168 -15.40 9.48 17.14
N PHE A 169 -14.82 8.27 17.10
CA PHE A 169 -15.44 7.05 17.62
C PHE A 169 -14.45 6.20 18.40
N VAL A 170 -14.87 5.64 19.52
CA VAL A 170 -14.05 4.71 20.34
C VAL A 170 -14.86 3.47 20.68
N SER A 171 -14.21 2.31 20.76
CA SER A 171 -14.84 1.11 21.31
C SER A 171 -14.84 1.13 22.84
N ARG A 172 -15.89 0.57 23.46
CA ARG A 172 -16.01 0.47 24.93
C ARG A 172 -14.76 -0.12 25.60
N LEU A 173 -14.17 -1.16 24.99
CA LEU A 173 -12.95 -1.79 25.51
C LEU A 173 -11.71 -0.88 25.37
N ALA A 174 -11.63 -0.08 24.30
CA ALA A 174 -10.51 0.82 24.10
C ALA A 174 -10.54 1.95 25.12
N GLU A 175 -11.74 2.51 25.35
CA GLU A 175 -11.95 3.53 26.37
C GLU A 175 -11.60 3.02 27.77
N LYS A 176 -12.03 1.80 28.13
CA LYS A 176 -11.68 1.16 29.41
C LYS A 176 -10.16 1.04 29.57
N LYS A 177 -9.45 0.52 28.57
CA LYS A 177 -7.98 0.37 28.61
C LYS A 177 -7.24 1.70 28.70
N ILE A 178 -7.70 2.72 27.98
CA ILE A 178 -7.08 4.06 28.02
C ILE A 178 -7.26 4.68 29.41
N LYS A 179 -8.45 4.55 30.00
CA LYS A 179 -8.72 5.00 31.37
C LYS A 179 -7.90 4.24 32.42
N GLU A 180 -7.77 2.92 32.28
CA GLU A 180 -6.91 2.09 33.16
C GLU A 180 -5.44 2.49 33.08
N ALA A 181 -4.97 2.92 31.90
CA ALA A 181 -3.61 3.45 31.72
C ALA A 181 -3.44 4.90 32.24
N GLY A 182 -4.48 5.52 32.82
CA GLY A 182 -4.47 6.91 33.29
C GLY A 182 -4.64 7.95 32.18
N GLY A 183 -5.05 7.52 30.98
CA GLY A 183 -5.34 8.38 29.84
C GLY A 183 -6.81 8.82 29.77
N VAL A 184 -7.08 9.76 28.86
CA VAL A 184 -8.42 10.30 28.61
C VAL A 184 -8.77 10.19 27.13
N VAL A 185 -10.04 9.97 26.83
CA VAL A 185 -10.56 9.97 25.46
C VAL A 185 -11.36 11.24 25.25
N GLU A 186 -10.99 12.02 24.24
CA GLU A 186 -11.72 13.19 23.79
C GLU A 186 -12.47 12.88 22.49
N LEU A 187 -13.79 13.04 22.51
CA LEU A 187 -14.63 12.88 21.33
C LEU A 187 -14.69 14.20 20.55
N ILE A 188 -14.38 14.13 19.25
CA ILE A 188 -14.40 15.27 18.32
C ILE A 188 -15.45 15.01 17.24
N ALA A 189 -16.21 16.04 16.88
CA ALA A 189 -17.24 15.97 15.84
C ALA A 189 -16.66 15.84 14.42
#